data_AF-A0A847AX71-F1
#
_entry.id   AF-A0A847AX71-F1
#
_cell.length_a   1.000
_cell.length_b   1.000
_cell.length_c   1.000
_cell.angle_alpha   90.00
_cell.angle_beta   90.00
_cell.angle_gamma   90.00
#
_symmetry.space_group_name_H-M   'P 1'
#
loop_
_entity.id
_entity.type
_entity.pdbx_description
1 polymer ?
#
loop_
_entity_poly.entity_id
_entity_poly.type
_entity_poly.pdbx_seq_one_letter_code
_entity_poly.pdbx_strand_id
1 'polypeptide(L)'
;MEKINASGKEWGSFDYKESAVGLILGGMFNEFSMGAHLRFLMGTMGDYKGSGFSMDLGSIFQLADFLNFGLALNNLGGYKLEDISVDLPFTVRAGVGVVLETFDSDYKFGLDLENDSVGTFYRFGGEYINHEGFRLRAGINTVESGFQYSLGTGFSTPETRWGGIFNLNYSFTGGGELGEYIHRFDVGLNYIPDFY
;
A
#
# COMPACT_ATOMS: atom_id res chain seq x y z
N MET A 1 4.22 -14.78 20.24
CA MET A 1 4.90 -16.05 20.58
C MET A 1 5.12 -16.10 22.08
N GLU A 2 4.58 -17.10 22.76
CA GLU A 2 4.78 -17.32 24.19
C GLU A 2 6.15 -17.93 24.46
N LYS A 3 6.90 -17.36 25.41
CA LYS A 3 8.14 -17.98 25.90
C LYS A 3 7.79 -18.90 27.05
N ILE A 4 7.81 -20.20 26.76
CA ILE A 4 7.62 -21.26 27.74
C ILE A 4 8.99 -21.62 28.33
N ASN A 5 9.11 -21.64 29.65
CA ASN A 5 10.34 -22.14 30.29
C ASN A 5 10.40 -23.68 30.28
N ALA A 6 11.53 -24.25 30.72
CA ALA A 6 11.73 -25.70 30.76
C ALA A 6 10.76 -26.46 31.69
N SER A 7 9.94 -25.76 32.50
CA SER A 7 8.89 -26.34 33.35
C SER A 7 7.47 -26.16 32.81
N GLY A 8 7.31 -25.68 31.57
CA GLY A 8 6.00 -25.50 30.95
C GLY A 8 5.23 -24.28 31.43
N LYS A 9 5.87 -23.37 32.18
CA LYS A 9 5.25 -22.15 32.70
C LYS A 9 5.54 -20.98 31.75
N GLU A 10 4.48 -20.32 31.29
CA GLU A 10 4.57 -19.06 30.57
C GLU A 10 5.25 -18.01 31.45
N TRP A 11 6.33 -17.41 30.94
CA TRP A 11 7.09 -16.41 31.70
C TRP A 11 7.21 -15.06 30.99
N GLY A 12 6.45 -14.85 29.91
CA GLY A 12 6.31 -13.55 29.27
C GLY A 12 5.69 -13.64 27.88
N SER A 13 4.95 -12.61 27.50
CA SER A 13 4.46 -12.39 26.14
C SER A 13 5.46 -11.54 25.36
N PHE A 14 5.93 -12.03 24.22
CA PHE A 14 6.58 -11.15 23.25
C PHE A 14 5.50 -10.28 22.60
N ASP A 15 5.42 -9.02 23.02
CA ASP A 15 4.53 -8.02 22.45
C ASP A 15 5.32 -7.09 21.54
N TYR A 16 4.81 -6.87 20.33
CA TYR A 16 5.38 -5.99 19.32
C TYR A 16 4.33 -4.98 18.93
N LYS A 17 4.65 -3.71 19.14
CA LYS A 17 3.77 -2.61 18.77
C LYS A 17 4.58 -1.57 18.03
N GLU A 18 4.05 -1.14 16.90
CA GLU A 18 4.61 -0.05 16.11
C GLU A 18 3.51 0.97 15.82
N SER A 19 3.91 2.23 15.79
CA SER A 19 3.06 3.37 15.47
C SER A 19 3.88 4.38 14.68
N ALA A 20 3.22 5.05 13.73
CA ALA A 20 3.86 6.07 12.93
C ALA A 20 2.96 7.31 12.87
N VAL A 21 3.59 8.48 12.90
CA VAL A 21 2.94 9.77 12.61
C VAL A 21 3.67 10.38 11.43
N GLY A 22 2.93 10.88 10.44
CA GLY A 22 3.54 11.38 9.21
C GLY A 22 2.93 12.66 8.68
N LEU A 23 3.72 13.35 7.85
CA LEU A 23 3.34 14.50 7.05
C LEU A 23 3.55 14.17 5.58
N ILE A 24 2.51 14.37 4.79
CA ILE A 24 2.53 14.12 3.35
C ILE A 24 2.38 15.45 2.63
N LEU A 25 3.26 15.69 1.66
CA LEU A 25 3.19 16.83 0.75
C LEU A 25 3.26 16.31 -0.68
N GLY A 26 2.42 16.86 -1.55
CA GLY A 26 2.39 16.49 -2.96
C GLY A 26 1.98 17.67 -3.82
N GLY A 27 2.44 17.66 -5.07
CA GLY A 27 2.16 18.70 -6.04
C GLY A 27 2.16 18.15 -7.46
N MET A 28 1.41 18.81 -8.33
CA MET A 28 1.32 18.52 -9.75
C MET A 28 1.77 19.75 -10.53
N PHE A 29 2.56 19.52 -11.57
CA PHE A 29 3.02 20.52 -12.52
C PHE A 29 2.94 19.93 -13.93
N ASN A 30 1.90 20.33 -14.67
CA ASN A 30 1.53 19.77 -15.97
C ASN A 30 1.45 18.23 -15.92
N GLU A 31 2.18 17.53 -16.79
CA GLU A 31 2.23 16.07 -16.91
C GLU A 31 3.06 15.40 -15.81
N PHE A 32 3.59 16.16 -14.85
CA PHE A 32 4.46 15.64 -13.81
C PHE A 32 3.87 15.88 -12.42
N SER A 33 3.79 14.82 -11.63
CA SER A 33 3.40 14.88 -10.22
C SER A 33 4.51 14.34 -9.34
N MET A 34 4.70 14.95 -8.17
CA MET A 34 5.65 14.49 -7.17
C MET A 34 5.02 14.53 -5.77
N GLY A 35 5.53 13.67 -4.89
CA GLY A 35 5.12 13.62 -3.49
C GLY A 35 6.25 13.20 -2.58
N ALA A 36 6.17 13.65 -1.34
CA ALA A 36 7.06 13.26 -0.26
C ALA A 36 6.23 12.93 0.99
N HIS A 37 6.65 11.91 1.73
CA HIS A 37 6.03 11.52 2.99
C HIS A 37 7.11 11.36 4.04
N LEU A 38 7.10 12.24 5.05
CA LEU A 38 7.97 12.11 6.21
C LEU A 38 7.22 11.43 7.34
N ARG A 39 7.79 10.38 7.92
CA ARG A 39 7.21 9.57 9.00
C ARG A 39 8.14 9.55 10.20
N PHE A 40 7.60 9.79 11.39
CA PHE A 40 8.23 9.48 12.67
C PHE A 40 7.69 8.13 13.16
N LEU A 41 8.60 7.17 13.32
CA LEU A 41 8.31 5.80 13.73
C LEU A 41 8.55 5.66 15.23
N MET A 42 7.66 4.98 15.93
CA MET A 42 7.74 4.69 17.36
C MET A 42 7.32 3.25 17.57
N GLY A 43 8.17 2.45 18.21
CA GLY A 43 7.87 1.05 18.43
C GLY A 43 8.40 0.52 19.75
N THR A 44 7.79 -0.58 20.19
CA THR A 44 8.21 -1.36 21.35
C THR A 44 8.30 -2.82 20.95
N MET A 45 9.42 -3.47 21.29
CA MET A 45 9.68 -4.88 21.01
C MET A 45 10.09 -5.57 22.31
N GLY A 46 9.14 -6.19 22.99
CA GLY A 46 9.32 -6.60 24.39
C GLY A 46 9.56 -5.38 25.28
N ASP A 47 10.66 -5.37 26.04
CA ASP A 47 11.02 -4.27 26.93
C ASP A 47 11.73 -3.10 26.22
N TYR A 48 12.16 -3.33 24.97
CA TYR A 48 12.96 -2.37 24.21
C TYR A 48 12.07 -1.34 23.52
N LYS A 49 12.43 -0.06 23.63
CA LYS A 49 11.76 1.03 22.93
C LYS A 49 12.63 1.58 21.82
N GLY A 50 12.00 1.95 20.71
CA GLY A 50 12.69 2.53 19.59
C GLY A 50 11.92 3.66 18.96
N SER A 51 12.67 4.51 18.27
CA SER A 51 12.11 5.54 17.41
C SER A 51 13.02 5.81 16.23
N GLY A 52 12.46 6.38 15.18
CA GLY A 52 13.18 6.65 13.95
C GLY A 52 12.43 7.58 13.04
N PHE A 53 13.08 7.92 11.93
CA PHE A 53 12.44 8.66 10.86
C PHE A 53 12.57 7.88 9.56
N SER A 54 11.53 7.97 8.74
CA SER A 54 11.46 7.40 7.41
C SER A 54 10.90 8.44 6.46
N MET A 55 11.41 8.47 5.24
CA MET A 55 10.96 9.34 4.18
C MET A 55 10.65 8.50 2.94
N ASP A 56 9.52 8.79 2.32
CA ASP A 56 9.20 8.29 0.98
C ASP A 56 9.20 9.43 0.00
N LEU A 57 9.67 9.16 -1.21
CA LEU A 57 9.61 10.06 -2.35
C LEU A 57 8.92 9.34 -3.50
N GLY A 58 8.00 10.00 -4.17
CA GLY A 58 7.25 9.44 -5.30
C GLY A 58 7.11 10.45 -6.42
N SER A 59 7.07 9.95 -7.64
CA SER A 59 6.78 10.75 -8.82
C SER A 59 5.97 9.96 -9.84
N ILE A 60 5.11 10.66 -10.57
CA ILE A 60 4.31 10.15 -11.67
C ILE A 60 4.49 11.09 -12.86
N PHE A 61 4.83 10.51 -14.01
CA PHE A 61 4.96 11.19 -15.29
C PHE A 61 3.87 10.68 -16.22
N GLN A 62 2.97 11.56 -16.66
CA GLN A 62 1.98 11.28 -17.67
C GLN A 62 2.63 11.39 -19.05
N LEU A 63 2.86 10.25 -19.69
CA LEU A 63 3.48 10.19 -21.01
C LEU A 63 2.46 10.43 -22.14
N ALA A 64 1.21 10.07 -21.88
CA ALA A 64 0.04 10.34 -22.70
C ALA A 64 -1.22 10.30 -21.83
N ASP A 65 -2.38 10.72 -22.35
CA ASP A 65 -3.65 10.70 -21.62
C ASP A 65 -3.99 9.32 -21.02
N PHE A 66 -3.59 8.25 -21.72
CA PHE A 66 -3.84 6.87 -21.33
C PHE A 66 -2.62 6.17 -20.68
N LEU A 67 -1.44 6.81 -20.58
CA LEU A 67 -0.19 6.15 -20.19
C LEU A 67 0.58 6.96 -19.16
N ASN A 68 0.85 6.33 -18.02
CA ASN A 68 1.60 6.89 -16.91
C ASN A 68 2.83 6.04 -16.58
N PHE A 69 3.91 6.69 -16.19
CA PHE A 69 5.10 6.07 -15.59
C PHE A 69 5.26 6.57 -14.16
N GLY A 70 5.54 5.67 -13.23
CA GLY A 70 5.74 5.97 -11.81
C GLY A 70 7.12 5.55 -11.34
N LEU A 71 7.68 6.32 -10.41
CA LEU A 71 8.88 5.96 -9.66
C LEU A 71 8.66 6.31 -8.18
N ALA A 72 9.02 5.40 -7.29
CA ALA A 72 8.96 5.60 -5.85
C ALA A 72 10.24 5.08 -5.17
N LEU A 73 10.69 5.84 -4.18
CA LEU A 73 11.75 5.49 -3.25
C LEU A 73 11.11 5.46 -1.86
N ASN A 74 11.10 4.30 -1.22
CA ASN A 74 10.44 4.11 0.06
C ASN A 74 11.44 3.81 1.17
N ASN A 75 11.08 4.23 2.38
CA ASN A 75 11.81 3.95 3.61
C ASN A 75 13.24 4.52 3.67
N LEU A 76 13.46 5.73 3.12
CA LEU A 76 14.71 6.46 3.28
C LEU A 76 14.83 6.96 4.73
N GLY A 77 15.77 6.42 5.50
CA GLY A 77 15.98 6.86 6.87
C GLY A 77 16.57 5.77 7.74
N GLY A 78 16.24 5.81 9.03
CA GLY A 78 16.78 4.88 10.00
C GLY A 78 15.92 4.80 11.25
N TYR A 79 15.98 3.64 11.89
CA TYR A 79 15.30 3.37 13.14
C TYR A 79 16.32 2.95 14.19
N LYS A 80 16.14 3.39 15.43
CA LYS A 80 16.98 2.95 16.55
C LYS A 80 16.12 2.28 17.59
N LEU A 81 16.53 1.10 18.01
CA LEU A 81 15.97 0.37 19.14
C LEU A 81 17.00 0.44 20.27
N GLU A 82 16.73 1.28 21.27
CA GLU A 82 17.73 1.71 22.27
C GLU A 82 19.05 2.18 21.60
N ASP A 83 20.15 1.48 21.84
CA ASP A 83 21.48 1.79 21.30
C ASP A 83 21.81 1.07 19.99
N ILE A 84 20.88 0.25 19.47
CA ILE A 84 21.07 -0.53 18.25
C ILE A 84 20.39 0.18 17.07
N SER A 85 21.18 0.50 16.04
CA SER A 85 20.64 0.98 14.76
C SER A 85 20.07 -0.20 13.98
N VAL A 86 18.84 -0.04 13.51
CA VAL A 86 18.13 -0.98 12.65
C VAL A 86 17.86 -0.29 11.33
N ASP A 87 18.37 -0.88 10.25
CA ASP A 87 18.14 -0.36 8.91
C ASP A 87 16.70 -0.65 8.47
N LEU A 88 16.05 0.37 7.91
CA LEU A 88 14.74 0.20 7.31
C LEU A 88 14.90 -0.48 5.94
N PRO A 89 13.93 -1.32 5.52
CA PRO A 89 13.99 -1.97 4.21
C PRO A 89 13.78 -0.91 3.13
N PHE A 90 14.88 -0.38 2.61
CA PHE A 90 14.86 0.57 1.50
C PHE A 90 14.34 -0.13 0.26
N THR A 91 13.38 0.50 -0.41
CA THR A 91 12.73 -0.06 -1.59
C THR A 91 12.70 0.96 -2.72
N VAL A 92 13.01 0.50 -3.93
CA VAL A 92 12.86 1.25 -5.17
C VAL A 92 11.77 0.57 -5.98
N ARG A 93 10.75 1.35 -6.40
CA ARG A 93 9.69 0.86 -7.26
C ARG A 93 9.58 1.71 -8.51
N ALA A 94 9.48 1.08 -9.66
CA ALA A 94 9.15 1.71 -10.93
C ALA A 94 7.96 1.00 -11.56
N GLY A 95 7.07 1.73 -12.21
CA GLY A 95 5.86 1.14 -12.76
C GLY A 95 5.30 1.88 -13.96
N VAL A 96 4.46 1.19 -14.72
CA VAL A 96 3.68 1.75 -15.82
C VAL A 96 2.21 1.45 -15.62
N GLY A 97 1.38 2.45 -15.87
CA GLY A 97 -0.07 2.35 -15.78
C GLY A 97 -0.71 2.74 -17.11
N VAL A 98 -1.67 1.94 -17.56
CA VAL A 98 -2.48 2.23 -18.75
C VAL A 98 -3.94 2.38 -18.33
N VAL A 99 -4.59 3.45 -18.79
CA VAL A 99 -6.02 3.73 -18.55
C VAL A 99 -6.73 3.82 -19.89
N LEU A 100 -7.71 2.96 -20.10
CA LEU A 100 -8.56 2.94 -21.28
C LEU A 100 -9.98 3.31 -20.87
N GLU A 101 -10.37 4.54 -21.17
CA GLU A 101 -11.71 5.06 -20.89
C GLU A 101 -12.63 4.75 -22.08
N THR A 102 -13.78 4.15 -21.80
CA THR A 102 -14.86 3.92 -22.75
C THR A 102 -16.11 4.66 -22.27
N PHE A 103 -17.11 4.84 -23.12
CA PHE A 103 -18.34 5.58 -22.80
C PHE A 103 -19.04 5.14 -21.49
N ASP A 104 -18.97 3.86 -21.13
CA ASP A 104 -19.72 3.29 -20.00
C ASP A 104 -18.83 2.53 -19.00
N SER A 105 -17.51 2.52 -19.22
CA SER A 105 -16.58 1.73 -18.40
C SER A 105 -15.12 2.17 -18.54
N ASP A 106 -14.36 2.01 -17.47
CA ASP A 106 -12.92 2.24 -17.44
C ASP A 106 -12.17 0.93 -17.21
N TYR A 107 -11.09 0.75 -17.97
CA TYR A 107 -10.14 -0.35 -17.78
C TYR A 107 -8.79 0.21 -17.40
N LYS A 108 -8.23 -0.26 -16.30
CA LYS A 108 -6.90 0.15 -15.82
C LYS A 108 -6.01 -1.06 -15.74
N PHE A 109 -4.79 -0.95 -16.24
CA PHE A 109 -3.76 -1.98 -16.15
C PHE A 109 -2.50 -1.39 -15.56
N GLY A 110 -1.80 -2.18 -14.74
CA GLY A 110 -0.58 -1.77 -14.09
C GLY A 110 0.48 -2.86 -14.15
N LEU A 111 1.73 -2.46 -14.36
CA LEU A 111 2.90 -3.29 -14.17
C LEU A 111 3.90 -2.53 -13.31
N ASP A 112 4.31 -3.13 -12.19
CA ASP A 112 5.33 -2.60 -11.30
C ASP A 112 6.52 -3.56 -11.20
N LEU A 113 7.71 -2.96 -11.15
CA LEU A 113 8.96 -3.58 -10.74
C LEU A 113 9.36 -2.97 -9.40
N GLU A 114 9.58 -3.82 -8.41
CA GLU A 114 10.03 -3.45 -7.08
C GLU A 114 11.37 -4.13 -6.80
N ASN A 115 12.31 -3.38 -6.24
CA ASN A 115 13.57 -3.91 -5.75
C ASN A 115 13.77 -3.45 -4.32
N ASP A 116 14.05 -4.39 -3.42
CA ASP A 116 14.41 -4.13 -2.03
C ASP A 116 15.69 -4.90 -1.66
N SER A 117 16.01 -4.92 -0.36
CA SER A 117 17.19 -5.61 0.16
C SER A 117 17.16 -7.13 -0.03
N VAL A 118 15.99 -7.71 -0.28
CA VAL A 118 15.78 -9.15 -0.35
C VAL A 118 15.73 -9.64 -1.79
N GLY A 119 15.09 -8.89 -2.69
CA GLY A 119 15.02 -9.27 -4.09
C GLY A 119 14.32 -8.28 -5.01
N THR A 120 14.01 -8.77 -6.20
CA THR A 120 13.26 -8.05 -7.22
C THR A 120 11.92 -8.73 -7.43
N PHE A 121 10.84 -7.96 -7.33
CA PHE A 121 9.47 -8.43 -7.45
C PHE A 121 8.76 -7.73 -8.60
N TYR A 122 7.99 -8.52 -9.35
CA TYR A 122 7.14 -8.07 -10.44
C TYR A 122 5.70 -8.13 -10.00
N ARG A 123 4.92 -7.09 -10.30
CA ARG A 123 3.49 -7.04 -10.01
C ARG A 123 2.75 -6.65 -11.27
N PHE A 124 1.67 -7.35 -11.56
CA PHE A 124 0.78 -7.05 -12.67
C PHE A 124 -0.66 -7.09 -12.19
N GLY A 125 -1.46 -6.12 -12.60
CA GLY A 125 -2.85 -6.02 -12.17
C GLY A 125 -3.73 -5.33 -13.19
N GLY A 126 -5.03 -5.62 -13.08
CA GLY A 126 -6.07 -4.98 -13.85
C GLY A 126 -7.25 -4.59 -12.95
N GLU A 127 -7.89 -3.48 -13.29
CA GLU A 127 -9.15 -3.02 -12.71
C GLU A 127 -10.15 -2.71 -13.83
N TYR A 128 -11.37 -3.19 -13.64
CA TYR A 128 -12.54 -2.81 -14.42
C TYR A 128 -13.48 -2.01 -13.54
N ILE A 129 -13.94 -0.87 -14.03
CA ILE A 129 -14.90 0.01 -13.35
C ILE A 129 -16.07 0.24 -14.30
N ASN A 130 -17.31 -0.03 -13.85
CA ASN A 130 -18.49 0.37 -14.61
C ASN A 130 -18.98 1.75 -14.18
N HIS A 131 -19.83 2.38 -15.00
CA HIS A 131 -20.41 3.69 -14.71
C HIS A 131 -21.25 3.73 -13.40
N GLU A 132 -21.77 2.59 -12.94
CA GLU A 132 -22.53 2.49 -11.69
C GLU A 132 -21.66 2.44 -10.43
N GLY A 133 -20.33 2.53 -10.57
CA GLY A 133 -19.38 2.56 -9.45
C GLY A 133 -18.97 1.18 -8.93
N PHE A 134 -19.35 0.11 -9.61
CA PHE A 134 -18.86 -1.24 -9.36
C PHE A 134 -17.46 -1.44 -9.92
N ARG A 135 -16.63 -2.16 -9.16
CA ARG A 135 -15.22 -2.41 -9.49
C ARG A 135 -14.91 -3.90 -9.38
N LEU A 136 -14.14 -4.40 -10.33
CA LEU A 136 -13.51 -5.71 -10.29
C LEU A 136 -12.01 -5.54 -10.45
N ARG A 137 -11.23 -6.28 -9.66
CA ARG A 137 -9.77 -6.24 -9.69
C ARG A 137 -9.22 -7.65 -9.71
N ALA A 138 -8.15 -7.84 -10.46
CA ALA A 138 -7.35 -9.04 -10.40
C ALA A 138 -5.87 -8.66 -10.53
N GLY A 139 -5.00 -9.43 -9.88
CA GLY A 139 -3.58 -9.20 -9.98
C GLY A 139 -2.75 -10.41 -9.61
N ILE A 140 -1.51 -10.42 -10.07
CA ILE A 140 -0.49 -11.39 -9.76
C ILE A 140 0.79 -10.66 -9.38
N ASN A 141 1.49 -11.17 -8.38
CA ASN A 141 2.80 -10.68 -8.00
C ASN A 141 3.75 -11.86 -7.75
N THR A 142 5.01 -11.68 -8.11
CA THR A 142 6.07 -12.61 -7.71
C THR A 142 6.40 -12.38 -6.23
N VAL A 143 6.70 -13.46 -5.54
CA VAL A 143 7.27 -13.48 -4.20
C VAL A 143 8.45 -14.46 -4.20
N GLU A 144 9.28 -14.47 -3.17
CA GLU A 144 10.47 -15.36 -3.11
C GLU A 144 10.15 -16.82 -3.40
N SER A 145 9.04 -17.31 -2.84
CA SER A 145 8.62 -18.71 -2.95
C SER A 145 7.63 -18.99 -4.11
N GLY A 146 7.48 -18.07 -5.08
CA GLY A 146 6.64 -18.29 -6.27
C GLY A 146 5.76 -17.10 -6.64
N PHE A 147 4.45 -17.35 -6.76
CA PHE A 147 3.48 -16.33 -7.15
C PHE A 147 2.36 -16.21 -6.11
N GLN A 148 1.91 -14.98 -5.93
CA GLN A 148 0.73 -14.63 -5.18
C GLN A 148 -0.29 -14.03 -6.15
N TYR A 149 -1.56 -14.35 -5.96
CA TYR A 149 -2.66 -13.85 -6.77
C TYR A 149 -3.66 -13.12 -5.88
N SER A 150 -4.34 -12.15 -6.47
CA SER A 150 -5.33 -11.34 -5.79
C SER A 150 -6.57 -11.15 -6.65
N LEU A 151 -7.73 -11.17 -5.99
CA LEU A 151 -9.03 -10.87 -6.58
C LEU A 151 -9.71 -9.85 -5.67
N GLY A 152 -10.37 -8.87 -6.26
CA GLY A 152 -11.05 -7.83 -5.51
C GLY A 152 -12.33 -7.38 -6.18
N THR A 153 -13.24 -6.89 -5.36
CA THR A 153 -14.42 -6.19 -5.83
C THR A 153 -14.68 -4.99 -4.95
N GLY A 154 -15.33 -3.98 -5.51
CA GLY A 154 -15.76 -2.82 -4.74
C GLY A 154 -17.00 -2.18 -5.34
N PHE A 155 -17.62 -1.36 -4.54
CA PHE A 155 -18.80 -0.59 -4.91
C PHE A 155 -18.67 0.80 -4.31
N SER A 156 -19.01 1.82 -5.10
CA SER A 156 -19.18 3.18 -4.63
C SER A 156 -20.62 3.62 -4.87
N THR A 157 -21.25 4.21 -3.86
CA THR A 157 -22.57 4.83 -4.06
C THR A 157 -22.44 6.05 -4.96
N PRO A 158 -23.49 6.41 -5.71
CA PRO A 158 -23.61 7.77 -6.24
C PRO A 158 -23.52 8.79 -5.11
N GLU A 159 -23.23 10.03 -5.47
CA GLU A 159 -23.24 11.15 -4.54
C GLU A 159 -24.61 11.26 -3.85
N THR A 160 -24.59 11.25 -2.52
CA THR A 160 -25.79 11.40 -1.71
C THR A 160 -26.19 12.87 -1.59
N ARG A 161 -27.43 13.15 -1.14
CA ARG A 161 -27.93 14.53 -0.96
C ARG A 161 -27.12 15.41 -0.01
N TRP A 162 -26.19 14.84 0.74
CA TRP A 162 -25.32 15.52 1.69
C TRP A 162 -23.86 15.52 1.21
N GLY A 163 -23.59 15.30 -0.08
CA GLY A 163 -22.24 15.33 -0.67
C GLY A 163 -21.36 14.14 -0.31
N GLY A 164 -21.94 13.08 0.28
CA GLY A 164 -21.22 11.89 0.73
C GLY A 164 -21.18 10.79 -0.34
N ILE A 165 -20.02 10.15 -0.52
CA ILE A 165 -19.83 8.95 -1.33
C ILE A 165 -19.32 7.82 -0.41
N PHE A 166 -20.08 6.74 -0.32
CA PHE A 166 -19.72 5.57 0.44
C PHE A 166 -19.01 4.55 -0.44
N ASN A 167 -17.94 3.94 0.08
CA ASN A 167 -17.12 2.96 -0.62
C ASN A 167 -17.04 1.69 0.20
N LEU A 168 -17.35 0.56 -0.43
CA LEU A 168 -17.08 -0.77 0.10
C LEU A 168 -16.10 -1.45 -0.83
N ASN A 169 -15.07 -2.07 -0.27
CA ASN A 169 -14.17 -2.93 -1.02
C ASN A 169 -13.92 -4.21 -0.24
N TYR A 170 -13.78 -5.28 -1.00
CA TYR A 170 -13.32 -6.57 -0.51
C TYR A 170 -12.18 -7.04 -1.40
N SER A 171 -11.12 -7.55 -0.80
CA SER A 171 -10.06 -8.21 -1.54
C SER A 171 -9.67 -9.53 -0.87
N PHE A 172 -9.33 -10.47 -1.73
CA PHE A 172 -8.76 -11.75 -1.39
C PHE A 172 -7.36 -11.83 -1.98
N THR A 173 -6.41 -12.29 -1.18
CA THR A 173 -5.06 -12.60 -1.62
C THR A 173 -4.77 -14.04 -1.24
N GLY A 174 -4.32 -14.84 -2.21
CA GLY A 174 -3.97 -16.24 -2.01
C GLY A 174 -2.61 -16.57 -2.61
N GLY A 175 -1.96 -17.57 -2.03
CA GLY A 175 -0.59 -17.93 -2.37
C GLY A 175 0.45 -17.05 -1.67
N GLY A 176 1.71 -17.47 -1.73
CA GLY A 176 2.81 -16.84 -1.00
C GLY A 176 3.63 -17.83 -0.18
N GLU A 177 4.60 -17.33 0.59
CA GLU A 177 5.56 -18.14 1.36
C GLU A 177 4.94 -19.06 2.40
N LEU A 178 3.80 -18.68 2.97
CA LEU A 178 3.14 -19.42 4.05
C LEU A 178 1.79 -20.03 3.64
N GLY A 179 1.45 -20.00 2.35
CA GLY A 179 0.14 -20.46 1.88
C GLY A 179 -1.03 -19.67 2.49
N GLU A 180 -0.75 -18.44 2.93
CA GLU A 180 -1.72 -17.59 3.62
C GLU A 180 -2.84 -17.16 2.67
N TYR A 181 -4.04 -17.15 3.24
CA TYR A 181 -5.24 -16.63 2.61
C TYR A 181 -5.67 -15.39 3.37
N ILE A 182 -5.48 -14.23 2.74
CA ILE A 182 -5.77 -12.95 3.37
C ILE A 182 -7.06 -12.41 2.78
N HIS A 183 -8.01 -12.13 3.66
CA HIS A 183 -9.25 -11.44 3.35
C HIS A 183 -9.17 -10.02 3.93
N ARG A 184 -9.41 -9.01 3.11
CA ARG A 184 -9.43 -7.61 3.55
C ARG A 184 -10.77 -6.97 3.21
N PHE A 185 -11.28 -6.20 4.16
CA PHE A 185 -12.51 -5.43 4.03
C PHE A 185 -12.16 -3.97 4.30
N ASP A 186 -12.50 -3.11 3.34
CA ASP A 186 -12.24 -1.68 3.42
C ASP A 186 -13.55 -0.92 3.27
N VAL A 187 -13.78 0.02 4.18
CA VAL A 187 -14.94 0.90 4.20
C VAL A 187 -14.45 2.34 4.18
N GLY A 188 -14.95 3.12 3.23
CA GLY A 188 -14.53 4.51 3.05
C GLY A 188 -15.72 5.45 2.92
N LEU A 189 -15.59 6.65 3.47
CA LEU A 189 -16.53 7.73 3.28
C LEU A 189 -15.79 8.96 2.76
N ASN A 190 -16.14 9.42 1.56
CA ASN A 190 -15.65 10.66 1.00
C ASN A 190 -16.74 11.72 1.13
N TYR A 191 -16.37 12.92 1.58
CA TYR A 191 -17.26 14.07 1.63
C TYR A 191 -16.73 15.12 0.64
N ILE A 192 -17.58 15.53 -0.29
CA ILE A 192 -17.30 16.61 -1.24
C ILE A 192 -18.00 17.85 -0.68
N PRO A 193 -17.26 18.87 -0.19
CA PRO A 193 -17.87 20.10 0.27
C PRO A 193 -18.38 20.91 -0.94
N ASP A 194 -19.64 21.34 -0.89
CA ASP A 194 -20.14 22.37 -1.79
C ASP A 194 -19.46 23.70 -1.47
N PHE A 195 -18.49 24.12 -2.29
CA PHE A 195 -17.96 25.48 -2.23
C PHE A 195 -18.87 26.38 -3.08
N TYR A 196 -19.82 27.04 -2.41
CA TYR A 196 -20.65 28.12 -2.96
C TYR A 196 -19.88 29.43 -3.10
#